data_AF-A0A1Y4QVM9-F1
#
_entry.id   AF-A0A1Y4QVM9-F1
#
_cell.length_a   1.000
_cell.length_b   1.000
_cell.length_c   1.000
_cell.angle_alpha   90.00
_cell.angle_beta   90.00
_cell.angle_gamma   90.00
#
_symmetry.space_group_name_H-M   'P 1'
#
loop_
_entity.id
_entity.type
_entity.pdbx_description
1 polymer ?
#
loop_
_entity_poly.entity_id
_entity_poly.type
_entity_poly.pdbx_seq_one_letter_code
_entity_poly.pdbx_strand_id
1 'polypeptide(L)'
;MPCGCNIRKQYILNIDEKGCEYLVHSGDHDQYAEIQSYRESCDLQMILNTLDPMAVNRYVSSFKPEDILNVGLVDIAAMPTTYGGMFNLVKKGENFFNGLPEEIRSKFNYSVKKFCSSFGSDDFINIFGQYIQSQQPQPQPQPQPQPQPQPQPQPVKRGRKKKIEPEGDDD
;
A
#
# COMPACT_ATOMS: atom_id res chain seq x y z
N MET A 1 -16.94 7.95 52.88
CA MET A 1 -16.98 6.71 52.08
C MET A 1 -17.61 7.06 50.74
N PRO A 2 -17.03 6.69 49.58
CA PRO A 2 -17.68 6.99 48.32
C PRO A 2 -18.98 6.20 48.27
N CYS A 3 -20.10 6.92 48.24
CA CYS A 3 -21.44 6.35 48.14
C CYS A 3 -21.73 6.09 46.66
N GLY A 4 -21.44 4.86 46.22
CA GLY A 4 -21.77 4.37 44.88
C GLY A 4 -21.75 2.84 44.90
N CYS A 5 -22.79 2.21 44.37
CA CYS A 5 -22.78 0.76 44.18
C CYS A 5 -21.91 0.44 42.96
N ASN A 6 -20.92 -0.46 43.09
CA ASN A 6 -20.04 -0.88 41.98
C ASN A 6 -20.72 -1.83 40.99
N ILE A 7 -21.95 -2.26 41.29
CA ILE A 7 -22.71 -3.23 40.51
C ILE A 7 -23.80 -2.50 39.74
N ARG A 8 -23.73 -2.57 38.41
CA ARG A 8 -24.79 -2.12 37.51
C ARG A 8 -25.70 -3.29 37.19
N LYS A 9 -26.98 -3.18 37.56
CA LYS A 9 -28.01 -4.18 37.21
C LYS A 9 -28.36 -4.09 35.73
N GLN A 10 -28.26 -5.21 35.03
CA GLN A 10 -28.74 -5.35 33.66
C GLN A 10 -30.18 -5.87 33.66
N TYR A 11 -30.98 -5.36 32.74
CA TYR A 11 -32.37 -5.76 32.56
C TYR A 11 -32.62 -6.08 31.10
N ILE A 12 -33.42 -7.11 30.86
CA ILE A 12 -33.92 -7.48 29.54
C ILE A 12 -35.42 -7.26 29.52
N LEU A 13 -35.92 -6.75 28.39
CA LEU A 13 -37.33 -6.57 28.14
C LEU A 13 -37.99 -7.92 27.82
N ASN A 14 -39.02 -8.29 28.58
CA ASN A 14 -39.87 -9.45 28.32
C ASN A 14 -41.31 -9.02 28.14
N ILE A 15 -42.09 -9.83 27.41
CA ILE A 15 -43.50 -9.58 27.12
C ILE A 15 -44.31 -10.64 27.86
N ASP A 16 -45.26 -10.20 28.69
CA ASP A 16 -46.17 -11.10 29.40
C ASP A 16 -47.26 -11.63 28.45
N GLU A 17 -48.01 -12.66 28.86
CA GLU A 17 -49.09 -13.27 28.05
C GLU A 17 -50.18 -12.27 27.63
N LYS A 18 -50.27 -11.12 28.32
CA LYS A 18 -51.20 -10.02 28.05
C LYS A 18 -50.64 -8.96 27.09
N GLY A 19 -49.44 -9.17 26.54
CA GLY A 19 -48.79 -8.24 25.62
C GLY A 19 -48.16 -7.01 26.28
N CYS A 20 -48.06 -6.98 27.62
CA CYS A 20 -47.42 -5.89 28.36
C CYS A 20 -45.93 -6.15 28.52
N GLU A 21 -45.10 -5.14 28.20
CA GLU A 21 -43.65 -5.20 28.37
C GLU A 21 -43.25 -4.96 29.84
N TYR A 22 -42.37 -5.81 30.37
CA TYR A 22 -41.79 -5.63 31.69
C TYR A 22 -40.30 -5.97 31.68
N LEU A 23 -39.55 -5.31 32.56
CA LEU A 23 -38.11 -5.49 32.69
C LEU A 23 -37.82 -6.64 33.67
N VAL A 24 -37.12 -7.67 33.19
CA VAL A 24 -36.61 -8.77 34.02
C VAL A 24 -35.14 -8.54 34.29
N HIS A 25 -34.74 -8.67 35.55
CA HIS A 25 -33.34 -8.58 35.94
C HIS A 25 -32.56 -9.76 35.32
N SER A 26 -31.60 -9.43 34.47
CA SER A 26 -30.85 -10.41 33.67
C SER A 26 -29.46 -10.71 34.23
N GLY A 27 -28.95 -9.87 35.11
CA GLY A 27 -27.64 -10.07 35.71
C GLY A 27 -27.05 -8.81 36.31
N ASP A 28 -25.98 -9.01 37.08
CA ASP A 28 -25.22 -7.99 37.76
C ASP A 28 -23.88 -7.77 37.03
N HIS A 29 -23.58 -6.52 36.70
CA HIS A 29 -22.36 -6.15 36.00
C HIS A 29 -21.43 -5.37 36.93
N ASP A 30 -20.30 -5.95 37.27
CA ASP A 30 -19.28 -5.28 38.09
C ASP A 30 -18.52 -4.26 37.25
N GLN A 31 -18.85 -2.99 37.47
CA GLN A 31 -18.26 -1.86 36.74
C GLN A 31 -16.77 -1.72 37.04
N TYR A 32 -16.32 -2.07 38.25
CA TYR A 32 -14.92 -1.95 38.60
C TYR A 32 -14.09 -3.04 37.92
N ALA A 33 -14.60 -4.27 37.87
CA ALA A 33 -13.95 -5.36 37.15
C ALA A 33 -13.83 -5.07 35.65
N GLU A 34 -14.87 -4.49 35.04
CA GLU A 34 -14.83 -4.04 33.65
C GLU A 34 -13.73 -2.97 33.44
N ILE A 35 -13.70 -1.92 34.25
CA ILE A 35 -12.67 -0.88 34.15
C ILE A 35 -11.26 -1.47 34.28
N GLN A 36 -11.07 -2.42 35.19
CA GLN A 36 -9.77 -3.08 35.38
C GLN A 36 -9.40 -4.01 34.22
N SER A 37 -10.37 -4.57 33.49
CA SER A 37 -10.09 -5.42 32.33
C SER A 37 -9.36 -4.68 31.20
N TYR A 38 -9.54 -3.35 31.10
CA TYR A 38 -8.86 -2.52 30.11
C TYR A 38 -7.47 -2.03 30.55
N ARG A 39 -7.03 -2.35 31.77
CA ARG A 39 -5.78 -1.83 32.35
C ARG A 39 -4.56 -2.06 31.45
N GLU A 40 -4.43 -3.27 30.89
CA GLU A 40 -3.29 -3.65 30.05
C GLU A 40 -3.31 -2.93 28.68
N SER A 41 -4.50 -2.60 28.16
CA SER A 41 -4.64 -1.90 26.88
C SER A 41 -4.27 -0.41 26.95
N CYS A 42 -4.33 0.17 28.14
CA CYS A 42 -3.99 1.57 28.39
C CYS A 42 -2.50 1.76 28.76
N ASP A 43 -1.72 0.68 28.89
CA ASP A 43 -0.30 0.78 29.18
C ASP A 43 0.47 1.33 27.97
N LEU A 44 1.27 2.37 28.21
CA LEU A 44 2.07 3.01 27.17
C LEU A 44 3.03 2.01 26.52
N GLN A 45 3.59 1.09 27.31
CA GLN A 45 4.49 0.06 26.81
C GLN A 45 3.79 -0.87 25.80
N MET A 46 2.54 -1.25 26.07
CA MET A 46 1.70 -2.05 25.17
C MET A 46 1.39 -1.29 23.88
N ILE A 47 0.98 -0.02 24.00
CA ILE A 47 0.72 0.86 22.86
C ILE A 47 1.97 0.99 21.97
N LEU A 48 3.14 1.23 22.55
CA LEU A 48 4.39 1.37 21.81
C LEU A 48 4.81 0.07 21.12
N ASN A 49 4.62 -1.10 21.75
CA ASN A 49 4.93 -2.39 21.12
C ASN A 49 4.00 -2.72 19.95
N THR A 50 2.75 -2.24 19.96
CA THR A 50 1.81 -2.41 18.84
C THR A 50 2.06 -1.45 17.67
N LEU A 51 2.78 -0.35 17.91
CA LEU A 51 3.17 0.61 16.88
C LEU A 51 4.47 0.12 16.21
N ASP A 52 4.35 -0.67 15.15
CA ASP A 52 5.51 -1.04 14.33
C ASP A 52 6.08 0.22 13.63
N PRO A 53 7.34 0.63 13.94
CA PRO A 53 7.95 1.80 13.32
C PRO A 53 8.10 1.65 11.79
N MET A 54 8.19 0.42 11.25
CA MET A 54 8.14 0.20 9.80
C MET A 54 6.74 0.39 9.22
N ALA A 55 5.68 0.09 9.98
CA ALA A 55 4.32 0.32 9.53
C ALA A 55 4.04 1.83 9.36
N VAL A 56 4.58 2.67 10.25
CA VAL A 56 4.51 4.15 10.15
C VAL A 56 5.08 4.67 8.83
N ASN A 57 6.25 4.16 8.41
CA ASN A 57 6.84 4.51 7.11
C ASN A 57 6.03 3.95 5.91
N ARG A 58 5.40 2.79 6.08
CA ARG A 58 4.53 2.16 5.06
C ARG A 58 3.14 2.81 4.96
N TYR A 59 2.75 3.67 5.91
CA TYR A 59 1.50 4.44 5.85
C TYR A 59 1.60 5.68 4.97
N VAL A 60 2.83 6.11 4.60
CA VAL A 60 3.04 7.34 3.84
C VAL A 60 3.00 7.14 2.33
N SER A 61 3.33 5.95 1.78
CA SER A 61 3.41 5.82 0.32
C SER A 61 3.65 4.38 -0.15
N SER A 62 2.65 3.70 -0.71
CA SER A 62 2.86 2.53 -1.60
C SER A 62 1.65 2.17 -2.48
N PHE A 63 0.68 3.05 -2.73
CA PHE A 63 -0.24 2.80 -3.86
C PHE A 63 0.41 3.41 -5.09
N LYS A 64 0.94 2.57 -5.97
CA LYS A 64 1.40 3.06 -7.26
C LYS A 64 0.20 3.24 -8.19
N PRO A 65 0.24 4.22 -9.09
CA PRO A 65 -0.84 4.45 -10.05
C PRO A 65 -1.12 3.22 -10.94
N GLU A 66 -0.09 2.41 -11.20
CA GLU A 66 -0.17 1.13 -11.94
C GLU A 66 -0.86 -0.02 -11.18
N ASP A 67 -0.81 -0.05 -9.84
CA ASP A 67 -1.48 -1.11 -9.04
C ASP A 67 -3.01 -0.98 -9.09
N ILE A 68 -3.51 0.23 -9.37
CA ILE A 68 -4.94 0.56 -9.44
C ILE A 68 -5.55 0.08 -10.77
N LEU A 69 -4.78 -0.09 -11.84
CA LEU A 69 -5.27 -0.51 -13.15
C LEU A 69 -5.33 -2.04 -13.32
N ASN A 70 -4.58 -2.81 -12.52
CA ASN A 70 -4.63 -4.27 -12.50
C ASN A 70 -5.83 -4.82 -11.68
N VAL A 71 -6.98 -4.13 -11.74
CA VAL A 71 -8.20 -4.38 -10.94
C VAL A 71 -8.70 -5.83 -10.99
N GLY A 72 -8.36 -6.58 -12.04
CA GLY A 72 -8.79 -7.97 -12.22
C GLY A 72 -7.97 -9.04 -11.48
N LEU A 73 -6.77 -8.71 -10.98
CA LEU A 73 -5.87 -9.66 -10.31
C LEU A 73 -5.44 -9.14 -8.93
N VAL A 74 -6.44 -8.88 -8.08
CA VAL A 74 -6.18 -8.58 -6.67
C VAL A 74 -5.73 -9.85 -5.97
N ASP A 75 -4.49 -9.88 -5.47
CA ASP A 75 -3.98 -10.98 -4.65
C ASP A 75 -4.69 -10.97 -3.28
N ILE A 76 -5.78 -11.73 -3.19
CA ILE A 76 -6.59 -11.86 -1.97
C ILE A 76 -5.77 -12.49 -0.84
N ALA A 77 -4.71 -13.26 -1.15
CA ALA A 77 -3.83 -13.84 -0.13
C ALA A 77 -2.97 -12.78 0.57
N ALA A 78 -2.74 -11.63 -0.08
CA ALA A 78 -1.97 -10.52 0.48
C ALA A 78 -2.83 -9.44 1.17
N MET A 79 -4.16 -9.58 1.18
CA MET A 79 -5.05 -8.65 1.87
C MET A 79 -4.93 -8.78 3.40
N PRO A 80 -4.98 -7.67 4.15
CA PRO A 80 -4.92 -7.73 5.61
C PRO A 80 -6.13 -8.47 6.17
N THR A 81 -5.88 -9.54 6.94
CA THR A 81 -6.92 -10.35 7.60
C THR A 81 -7.35 -9.77 8.95
N THR A 82 -6.57 -8.83 9.50
CA THR A 82 -6.86 -8.15 10.77
C THR A 82 -7.67 -6.89 10.55
N TYR A 83 -8.68 -6.64 11.39
CA TYR A 83 -9.53 -5.44 11.34
C TYR A 83 -8.73 -4.12 11.32
N GLY A 84 -7.69 -4.02 12.16
CA GLY A 84 -6.80 -2.86 12.16
C GLY A 84 -6.06 -2.66 10.83
N GLY A 85 -5.65 -3.75 10.17
CA GLY A 85 -5.04 -3.69 8.85
C GLY A 85 -6.01 -3.21 7.76
N MET A 86 -7.26 -3.66 7.83
CA MET A 86 -8.33 -3.19 6.94
C MET A 86 -8.64 -1.71 7.15
N PHE A 87 -8.74 -1.26 8.40
CA PHE A 87 -8.93 0.15 8.73
C PHE A 87 -7.80 1.03 8.18
N ASN A 88 -6.56 0.57 8.30
CA ASN A 88 -5.42 1.27 7.75
C ASN A 88 -5.43 1.31 6.22
N LEU A 89 -5.96 0.27 5.56
CA LEU A 89 -6.16 0.26 4.11
C LEU A 89 -7.17 1.33 3.66
N VAL A 90 -8.30 1.44 4.36
CA VAL A 90 -9.30 2.49 4.11
C VAL A 90 -8.67 3.88 4.30
N LYS A 91 -7.93 4.08 5.39
CA LYS A 91 -7.25 5.33 5.68
C LYS A 91 -6.19 5.69 4.62
N LYS A 92 -5.49 4.69 4.07
CA LYS A 92 -4.59 4.87 2.92
C LYS A 92 -5.35 5.30 1.67
N GLY A 93 -6.51 4.71 1.39
CA GLY A 93 -7.37 5.10 0.27
C GLY A 93 -7.86 6.54 0.39
N GLU A 94 -8.25 6.97 1.59
CA GLU A 94 -8.64 8.35 1.87
C GLU A 94 -7.49 9.33 1.65
N ASN A 95 -6.30 9.01 2.19
CA ASN A 95 -5.10 9.83 2.00
C ASN A 95 -4.71 9.93 0.53
N PHE A 96 -4.80 8.83 -0.21
CA PHE A 96 -4.55 8.81 -1.65
C PHE A 96 -5.52 9.72 -2.39
N PHE A 97 -6.82 9.60 -2.13
CA PHE A 97 -7.83 10.46 -2.75
C PHE A 97 -7.59 11.95 -2.46
N ASN A 98 -7.19 12.27 -1.23
CA ASN A 98 -6.87 13.65 -0.85
C ASN A 98 -5.61 14.19 -1.52
N GLY A 99 -4.64 13.32 -1.83
CA GLY A 99 -3.43 13.67 -2.56
C GLY A 99 -3.60 13.82 -4.07
N LEU A 100 -4.77 13.47 -4.62
CA LEU A 100 -5.05 13.66 -6.05
C LEU A 100 -5.23 15.15 -6.40
N PRO A 101 -4.89 15.56 -7.63
CA PRO A 101 -5.18 16.90 -8.12
C PRO A 101 -6.66 17.25 -8.02
N GLU A 102 -6.95 18.53 -7.79
CA GLU A 102 -8.31 19.02 -7.65
C GLU A 102 -9.18 18.72 -8.87
N GLU A 103 -8.60 18.75 -10.06
CA GLU A 103 -9.29 18.41 -11.32
C GLU A 103 -9.95 17.03 -11.25
N ILE A 104 -9.24 16.03 -10.72
CA ILE A 104 -9.74 14.67 -10.60
C ILE A 104 -10.71 14.55 -9.42
N ARG A 105 -10.39 15.18 -8.27
CA ARG A 105 -11.27 15.17 -7.09
C ARG A 105 -12.63 15.80 -7.37
N SER A 106 -12.68 16.83 -8.21
CA SER A 106 -13.91 17.50 -8.63
C SER A 106 -14.86 16.55 -9.39
N LYS A 107 -14.31 15.68 -10.26
CA LYS A 107 -15.10 14.69 -11.03
C LYS A 107 -15.82 13.70 -10.11
N PHE A 108 -15.20 13.37 -8.97
CA PHE A 108 -15.79 12.52 -7.93
C PHE A 108 -16.61 13.30 -6.88
N ASN A 109 -16.90 14.58 -7.11
CA ASN A 109 -17.62 15.46 -6.17
C ASN A 109 -16.96 15.53 -4.78
N TYR A 110 -15.63 15.52 -4.73
CA TYR A 110 -14.83 15.53 -3.49
C TYR A 110 -15.19 14.43 -2.47
N SER A 111 -15.88 13.37 -2.92
CA SER A 111 -16.36 12.30 -2.06
C SER A 111 -15.55 11.03 -2.28
N VAL A 112 -14.84 10.60 -1.23
CA VAL A 112 -14.15 9.30 -1.21
C VAL A 112 -15.12 8.15 -1.45
N LYS A 113 -16.34 8.25 -0.91
CA LYS A 113 -17.38 7.23 -1.10
C LYS A 113 -17.75 7.07 -2.57
N LYS A 114 -17.97 8.19 -3.28
CA LYS A 114 -18.26 8.16 -4.72
C LYS A 114 -17.09 7.62 -5.54
N PHE A 115 -15.86 7.97 -5.16
CA PHE A 115 -14.63 7.42 -5.73
C PHE A 115 -14.54 5.89 -5.57
N CYS A 116 -14.67 5.37 -4.36
CA CYS A 116 -14.64 3.93 -4.11
C CYS A 116 -15.81 3.18 -4.76
N SER A 117 -17.01 3.77 -4.83
CA SER A 117 -18.16 3.15 -5.50
C SER A 117 -18.06 3.16 -7.02
N SER A 118 -17.33 4.11 -7.60
CA SER A 118 -17.03 4.13 -9.04
C SER A 118 -15.88 3.18 -9.42
N PHE A 119 -15.20 2.59 -8.45
CA PHE A 119 -14.06 1.72 -8.70
C PHE A 119 -14.49 0.50 -9.55
N GLY A 120 -13.86 0.33 -10.71
CA GLY A 120 -14.21 -0.72 -11.69
C GLY A 120 -15.31 -0.35 -12.70
N SER A 121 -15.86 0.86 -12.64
CA SER A 121 -16.78 1.37 -13.68
C SER A 121 -16.01 1.93 -14.89
N ASP A 122 -16.64 1.94 -16.07
CA ASP A 122 -16.06 2.52 -17.28
C ASP A 122 -15.75 4.02 -17.10
N ASP A 123 -16.61 4.74 -16.38
CA ASP A 123 -16.41 6.16 -16.03
C ASP A 123 -15.12 6.37 -15.23
N PHE A 124 -14.84 5.48 -14.28
CA PHE A 124 -13.61 5.53 -13.50
C PHE A 124 -12.38 5.27 -14.36
N ILE A 125 -12.44 4.27 -15.24
CA ILE A 125 -11.33 3.95 -16.15
C ILE A 125 -11.04 5.13 -17.09
N ASN A 126 -12.07 5.81 -17.59
CA ASN A 126 -11.89 6.96 -18.47
C ASN A 126 -11.28 8.17 -17.75
N ILE A 127 -11.82 8.54 -16.57
CA ILE A 127 -11.34 9.70 -15.79
C ILE A 127 -9.92 9.45 -15.27
N PHE A 128 -9.67 8.27 -14.71
CA PHE A 128 -8.41 7.95 -14.07
C PHE A 128 -7.34 7.52 -15.09
N GLY A 129 -7.72 6.81 -16.15
CA GLY A 129 -6.81 6.42 -17.23
C GLY A 129 -6.14 7.64 -17.89
N GLN A 130 -6.91 8.70 -18.12
CA GLN A 130 -6.38 9.96 -18.67
C GLN A 130 -5.38 10.65 -17.71
N TYR A 131 -5.65 10.60 -16.40
CA TYR A 131 -4.74 11.11 -15.36
C TYR A 131 -3.41 10.34 -15.33
N ILE A 132 -3.45 9.00 -15.37
CA ILE A 132 -2.25 8.15 -15.37
C ILE A 132 -1.40 8.42 -16.62
N GLN A 133 -2.04 8.58 -17.77
CA GLN A 133 -1.36 8.85 -19.04
C GLN A 133 -0.66 10.21 -19.03
N SER A 134 -1.21 11.20 -18.32
CA SER A 134 -0.59 12.52 -18.13
C SER A 134 0.59 12.54 -17.15
N GLN A 135 0.70 11.52 -16.29
CA GLN A 135 1.77 11.37 -15.29
C GLN A 135 2.94 10.48 -15.77
N GLN A 136 2.88 9.94 -17.00
CA GLN A 136 4.03 9.25 -17.58
C GLN A 136 5.16 10.26 -17.86
N PRO A 137 6.40 10.01 -17.39
CA PRO A 137 7.54 10.79 -17.85
C PRO A 137 7.63 10.65 -19.38
N GLN A 138 7.72 11.77 -20.09
CA GLN A 138 8.04 11.80 -21.52
C GLN A 138 9.22 10.83 -21.77
N PRO A 139 9.20 10.02 -22.84
CA PRO A 139 10.34 9.18 -23.20
C PRO A 139 11.58 10.07 -23.24
N GLN A 140 12.58 9.78 -22.42
CA GLN A 140 13.87 10.46 -22.54
C GLN A 140 14.35 10.30 -23.99
N PRO A 141 14.87 11.35 -24.64
CA PRO A 141 15.49 11.21 -25.95
C PRO A 141 16.48 10.04 -25.89
N GLN A 142 16.37 9.10 -26.83
CA GLN A 142 17.28 7.95 -26.88
C GLN A 142 18.73 8.46 -26.81
N PRO A 143 19.60 7.84 -25.99
CA PRO A 143 21.02 8.15 -26.04
C PRO A 143 21.50 7.99 -27.48
N GLN A 144 22.12 9.02 -28.05
CA GLN A 144 22.78 8.90 -29.35
C GLN A 144 23.74 7.70 -29.31
N PRO A 145 23.83 6.89 -30.38
CA PRO A 145 24.76 5.77 -30.44
C PRO A 145 26.17 6.27 -30.08
N GLN A 146 26.77 5.69 -29.03
CA GLN A 146 28.16 5.98 -28.70
C GLN A 146 29.04 5.67 -29.93
N PRO A 147 30.04 6.51 -30.25
CA PRO A 147 31.01 6.20 -31.29
C PRO A 147 31.65 4.83 -31.00
N GLN A 148 31.63 3.93 -31.98
CA GLN A 148 32.26 2.62 -31.84
C GLN A 148 33.73 2.77 -31.40
N PRO A 149 34.24 1.93 -30.49
CA PRO A 149 35.66 1.93 -30.15
C PRO A 149 36.49 1.73 -31.41
N GLN A 150 37.45 2.63 -31.66
CA GLN A 150 38.42 2.46 -32.74
C GLN A 150 39.12 1.10 -32.59
N PRO A 151 39.38 0.36 -33.69
CA PRO A 151 40.09 -0.90 -33.63
C PRO A 151 41.45 -0.71 -32.94
N GLN A 152 41.70 -1.49 -31.88
CA GLN A 152 43.01 -1.53 -31.24
C GLN A 152 44.07 -1.93 -32.30
N PRO A 153 45.26 -1.29 -32.30
CA PRO A 153 46.34 -1.69 -33.20
C PRO A 153 46.71 -3.16 -32.94
N GLN A 154 46.63 -4.00 -33.97
CA GLN A 154 47.05 -5.39 -33.88
C GLN A 154 48.56 -5.48 -33.56
N PRO A 155 49.02 -6.40 -32.70
CA PRO A 155 50.43 -6.61 -32.48
C PRO A 155 51.10 -7.10 -33.77
N VAL A 156 52.11 -6.36 -34.24
CA VAL A 156 52.93 -6.69 -35.41
C VAL A 156 53.55 -8.07 -35.21
N LYS A 157 53.09 -9.06 -36.00
CA LYS A 157 53.76 -10.36 -36.11
C LYS A 157 55.15 -10.13 -36.69
N ARG A 158 56.17 -10.24 -35.83
CA ARG A 158 57.58 -10.14 -36.17
C ARG A 158 57.93 -11.29 -37.13
N GLY A 159 57.99 -10.99 -38.41
CA GLY A 159 58.31 -11.94 -39.47
C GLY A 159 59.70 -12.56 -39.26
N ARG A 160 59.76 -13.91 -39.30
CA ARG A 160 61.00 -14.67 -39.45
C ARG A 160 61.68 -14.25 -40.76
N LYS A 161 62.91 -13.76 -40.68
CA LYS A 161 63.75 -13.51 -41.85
C LYS A 161 64.12 -14.85 -42.49
N LYS A 162 63.69 -15.10 -43.74
CA LYS A 162 64.34 -16.07 -44.64
C LYS A 162 65.65 -15.44 -45.08
N LYS A 163 66.79 -16.04 -44.71
CA LYS A 163 68.10 -15.71 -45.29
C LYS A 163 68.30 -16.68 -46.45
N ILE A 164 68.50 -16.10 -47.62
CA ILE A 164 68.79 -16.71 -48.90
C ILE A 164 70.23 -17.24 -48.88
N GLU A 165 70.43 -18.47 -49.34
CA GLU A 165 71.76 -19.07 -49.58
C GLU A 165 72.37 -18.45 -50.85
N PRO A 166 73.70 -18.24 -50.90
CA PRO A 166 74.36 -17.59 -52.03
C PRO A 166 74.65 -18.58 -53.16
N GLU A 167 74.18 -18.28 -54.38
CA GLU A 167 74.80 -18.83 -55.59
C GLU A 167 76.12 -18.10 -55.83
N GLY A 168 77.21 -18.88 -55.86
CA GLY A 168 78.50 -18.47 -56.38
C GLY A 168 78.62 -19.04 -57.78
N ASP A 169 78.80 -18.15 -58.75
CA ASP A 169 79.09 -18.46 -60.14
C ASP A 169 80.42 -19.24 -60.28
N ASP A 170 80.33 -20.26 -61.12
CA ASP A 170 81.30 -20.87 -62.05
C ASP A 170 82.82 -20.64 -61.84
N ASP A 171 83.54 -21.76 -61.62
CA ASP A 171 84.60 -22.27 -62.51
C ASP A 171 84.87 -23.78 -62.24
#